data_AF-A0A942V2Y7-F1
#
_entry.id   AF-A0A942V2Y7-F1
#
_cell.length_a   1.000
_cell.length_b   1.000
_cell.length_c   1.000
_cell.angle_alpha   90.00
_cell.angle_beta   90.00
_cell.angle_gamma   90.00
#
_symmetry.space_group_name_H-M   'P 1'
#
loop_
_entity.id
_entity.type
_entity.pdbx_description
1 polymer ?
#
loop_
_entity_poly.entity_id
_entity_poly.type
_entity_poly.pdbx_seq_one_letter_code
_entity_poly.pdbx_strand_id
1 'polypeptide(L)'
;MKILNITSAYTIQKANSVRVYSIPLSKGIGADSICFKSANVDKEDAFALRNIKDLPCACCGEKMINEKDYAQFKSKDFEGPASQVLKKLKPYTRYMRPTEKTVYNLLCRAARKDPQADLQTLIAKRYYFHLGRLEEKQLKIINNAIEKARGLSTDTETQLIETVNRVKNIIFVEAKDYRQKRSRIINEFSSLKNISNDKKQIEKILKEIEKLPSAKNDVDSFITKYRYRGNREIGQRLISSARPTLDHIKPAKKSGHDKFSNMLVMCEKCNSERGTIPYTQWFLIHPEMQKNIQKNIDKIIKEINEGKLKNFDNYPKDVKQTLFNVTQKSKTPFILDISKLSSNSKEIMPS
;
A
#
# COMPACT_ATOMS: atom_id res chain seq x y z
N MET A 1 34.17 20.74 -6.11
CA MET A 1 33.71 19.95 -4.94
C MET A 1 33.12 20.93 -3.92
N LYS A 2 31.82 21.23 -4.00
CA LYS A 2 31.10 22.01 -2.99
C LYS A 2 30.09 21.05 -2.36
N ILE A 3 30.39 20.59 -1.16
CA ILE A 3 29.44 19.89 -0.31
C ILE A 3 28.35 20.92 0.00
N LEU A 4 27.10 20.60 -0.34
CA LEU A 4 25.93 21.39 0.02
C LEU A 4 25.83 21.43 1.56
N ASN A 5 26.48 22.42 2.17
CA ASN A 5 26.32 22.74 3.59
C ASN A 5 24.93 23.38 3.77
N ILE A 6 23.89 22.55 3.76
CA ILE A 6 22.53 22.94 4.16
C ILE A 6 22.41 22.67 5.67
N THR A 7 23.24 23.38 6.43
CA THR A 7 23.11 23.55 7.87
C THR A 7 23.19 25.05 8.13
N SER A 8 22.09 25.77 7.90
CA SER A 8 21.89 27.07 8.53
C SER A 8 20.54 27.10 9.22
N ALA A 9 20.61 27.58 10.46
CA ALA A 9 19.56 27.61 11.46
C ALA A 9 18.33 28.39 10.99
N TYR A 10 17.14 27.89 11.30
CA TYR A 10 15.92 28.68 11.24
C TYR A 10 15.43 28.99 12.65
N THR A 11 15.67 30.24 13.06
CA THR A 11 14.96 30.91 14.14
C THR A 11 13.52 31.17 13.68
N ILE A 12 12.54 30.56 14.35
CA ILE A 12 11.12 30.73 14.02
C ILE A 12 10.66 32.09 14.56
N GLN A 13 10.48 33.09 13.69
CA GLN A 13 9.59 34.21 13.99
C GLN A 13 8.16 33.83 13.58
N LYS A 14 7.26 33.80 14.56
CA LYS A 14 5.81 33.68 14.36
C LYS A 14 5.31 34.94 13.64
N ALA A 15 4.73 34.79 12.46
CA ALA A 15 3.92 35.82 11.83
C ALA A 15 2.47 35.33 11.66
N ASN A 16 1.54 36.18 12.09
CA ASN A 16 0.11 35.96 12.16
C ASN A 16 -0.58 35.98 10.78
N SER A 17 -1.62 35.14 10.68
CA SER A 17 -2.95 35.38 10.07
C SER A 17 -3.11 35.81 8.60
N VAL A 18 -3.83 34.94 7.87
CA VAL A 18 -4.91 35.19 6.88
C VAL A 18 -4.51 35.74 5.49
N ARG A 19 -4.63 34.88 4.47
CA ARG A 19 -5.54 35.05 3.30
C ARG A 19 -5.57 33.76 2.47
N VAL A 20 -6.77 33.17 2.36
CA VAL A 20 -7.04 31.98 1.53
C VAL A 20 -7.28 32.46 0.10
N TYR A 21 -6.35 32.17 -0.81
CA TYR A 21 -6.61 32.27 -2.25
C TYR A 21 -6.97 30.87 -2.76
N SER A 22 -8.22 30.72 -3.20
CA SER A 22 -8.71 29.56 -3.93
C SER A 22 -8.12 29.55 -5.34
N ILE A 23 -7.15 28.67 -5.60
CA ILE A 23 -6.66 28.40 -6.95
C ILE A 23 -7.55 27.30 -7.57
N PRO A 24 -8.09 27.50 -8.79
CA PRO A 24 -8.91 26.49 -9.46
C PRO A 24 -8.10 25.22 -9.72
N LEU A 25 -8.69 24.06 -9.42
CA LEU A 25 -8.17 22.75 -9.83
C LEU A 25 -8.05 22.73 -11.36
N SER A 26 -6.82 22.77 -11.86
CA SER A 26 -6.55 22.55 -13.27
C SER A 26 -7.03 21.16 -13.68
N LYS A 27 -7.82 21.14 -14.76
CA LYS A 27 -8.35 19.94 -15.41
C LYS A 27 -7.21 18.95 -15.66
N GLY A 28 -7.40 17.72 -15.20
CA GLY A 28 -6.44 16.64 -15.33
C GLY A 28 -6.06 16.38 -16.78
N ILE A 29 -4.77 16.51 -17.07
CA ILE A 29 -4.18 16.13 -18.35
C ILE A 29 -4.13 14.59 -18.40
N GLY A 30 -4.66 14.02 -19.48
CA GLY A 30 -4.65 12.60 -19.77
C GLY A 30 -3.22 12.06 -19.89
N ALA A 31 -2.70 11.51 -18.79
CA ALA A 31 -1.58 10.60 -18.85
C ALA A 31 -2.12 9.19 -19.14
N ASP A 32 -1.43 8.43 -20.01
CA ASP A 32 -1.65 7.01 -20.27
C ASP A 32 -1.56 6.19 -18.97
N SER A 33 -2.67 6.20 -18.24
CA SER A 33 -2.80 5.57 -16.94
C SER A 33 -2.98 4.07 -17.14
N ILE A 34 -1.90 3.30 -17.00
CA ILE A 34 -1.99 1.84 -16.91
C ILE A 34 -2.79 1.54 -15.63
N CYS A 35 -4.08 1.29 -15.75
CA CYS A 35 -4.96 0.97 -14.64
C CYS A 35 -5.03 -0.55 -14.46
N PHE A 36 -4.72 -1.02 -13.25
CA PHE A 36 -4.85 -2.42 -12.84
C PHE A 36 -6.04 -2.64 -11.90
N LYS A 37 -6.96 -1.67 -11.78
CA LYS A 37 -8.19 -1.81 -10.98
C LYS A 37 -9.27 -2.48 -11.82
N SER A 38 -9.95 -3.46 -11.21
CA SER A 38 -11.06 -4.21 -11.82
C SER A 38 -12.32 -3.35 -11.88
N ALA A 39 -12.95 -3.31 -13.05
CA ALA A 39 -14.26 -2.69 -13.22
C ALA A 39 -15.38 -3.73 -13.39
N ASN A 40 -15.09 -4.89 -14.03
CA ASN A 40 -16.12 -5.81 -14.53
C ASN A 40 -15.83 -7.30 -14.24
N VAL A 41 -15.43 -7.64 -13.02
CA VAL A 41 -15.33 -9.05 -12.61
C VAL A 41 -16.67 -9.51 -12.05
N ASP A 42 -17.07 -10.75 -12.37
CA ASP A 42 -18.25 -11.36 -11.74
C ASP A 42 -18.09 -11.27 -10.21
N LYS A 43 -19.07 -10.63 -9.58
CA LYS A 43 -19.02 -10.32 -8.14
C LYS A 43 -19.01 -11.60 -7.31
N GLU A 44 -19.63 -12.67 -7.79
CA GLU A 44 -19.75 -13.95 -7.07
C GLU A 44 -18.44 -14.71 -7.06
N ASP A 45 -17.81 -14.89 -8.21
CA ASP A 45 -16.51 -15.54 -8.30
C ASP A 45 -15.41 -14.75 -7.57
N ALA A 46 -15.50 -13.42 -7.62
CA ALA A 46 -14.53 -12.54 -6.95
C ALA A 46 -14.69 -12.65 -5.44
N PHE A 47 -15.93 -12.83 -5.01
CA PHE A 47 -16.23 -13.10 -3.62
C PHE A 47 -15.72 -14.48 -3.22
N ALA A 48 -15.92 -15.53 -4.03
CA ALA A 48 -15.48 -16.90 -3.72
C ALA A 48 -13.97 -16.98 -3.42
N LEU A 49 -13.11 -16.44 -4.30
CA LEU A 49 -11.66 -16.42 -4.07
C LEU A 49 -11.25 -15.58 -2.86
N ARG A 50 -11.86 -14.40 -2.67
CA ARG A 50 -11.61 -13.54 -1.51
C ARG A 50 -12.17 -14.12 -0.20
N ASN A 51 -13.05 -15.11 -0.29
CA ASN A 51 -13.67 -15.73 0.87
C ASN A 51 -12.94 -16.99 1.36
N ILE A 52 -11.88 -17.42 0.68
CA ILE A 52 -11.03 -18.54 1.13
C ILE A 52 -10.36 -18.18 2.46
N LYS A 53 -10.64 -18.98 3.48
CA LYS A 53 -10.10 -18.78 4.82
C LYS A 53 -8.58 -18.95 4.82
N ASP A 54 -7.89 -18.00 5.45
CA ASP A 54 -6.43 -18.02 5.63
C ASP A 54 -5.62 -18.12 4.34
N LEU A 55 -6.18 -17.68 3.20
CA LEU A 55 -5.46 -17.63 1.94
C LEU A 55 -4.18 -16.78 2.13
N PRO A 56 -2.98 -17.31 1.86
CA PRO A 56 -1.76 -16.54 1.95
C PRO A 56 -1.72 -15.52 0.83
N CYS A 57 -1.29 -14.28 1.09
CA CYS A 57 -1.12 -13.26 0.07
C CYS A 57 -0.13 -13.74 -1.00
N ALA A 58 -0.49 -13.64 -2.29
CA ALA A 58 0.39 -14.06 -3.37
C ALA A 58 1.75 -13.31 -3.38
N CYS A 59 1.82 -12.08 -2.85
CA CYS A 59 3.07 -11.30 -2.74
C CYS A 59 3.86 -11.63 -1.46
N CYS A 60 3.35 -11.23 -0.29
CA CYS A 60 4.10 -11.34 0.98
C CYS A 60 3.95 -12.69 1.69
N GLY A 61 3.06 -13.58 1.24
CA GLY A 61 2.82 -14.89 1.85
C GLY A 61 2.08 -14.87 3.19
N GLU A 62 1.86 -13.70 3.80
CA GLU A 62 1.10 -13.60 5.05
C GLU A 62 -0.39 -13.92 4.84
N LYS A 63 -1.01 -14.55 5.85
CA LYS A 63 -2.45 -14.88 5.82
C LYS A 63 -3.30 -13.64 5.66
N MET A 64 -4.36 -13.76 4.86
CA MET A 64 -5.38 -12.73 4.68
C MET A 64 -6.64 -13.09 5.49
N ILE A 65 -7.32 -12.06 5.99
CA ILE A 65 -8.66 -12.21 6.56
C ILE A 65 -9.64 -12.35 5.40
N ASN A 66 -10.45 -13.41 5.36
CA ASN A 66 -11.36 -13.58 4.24
C ASN A 66 -12.49 -12.51 4.25
N GLU A 67 -13.17 -12.30 3.12
CA GLU A 67 -14.16 -11.22 2.99
C GLU A 67 -15.30 -11.36 4.01
N LYS A 68 -15.77 -12.58 4.31
CA LYS A 68 -16.83 -12.82 5.31
C LYS A 68 -16.39 -12.47 6.74
N ASP A 69 -15.22 -12.92 7.19
CA ASP A 69 -14.71 -12.57 8.53
C ASP A 69 -14.40 -11.07 8.62
N TYR A 70 -13.95 -10.45 7.52
CA TYR A 70 -13.72 -9.00 7.46
C TYR A 70 -15.03 -8.20 7.55
N ALA A 71 -16.11 -8.66 6.91
CA ALA A 71 -17.42 -8.04 7.02
C ALA A 71 -17.95 -8.10 8.46
N GLN A 72 -17.84 -9.25 9.12
CA GLN A 72 -18.18 -9.42 10.54
C GLN A 72 -17.31 -8.57 11.46
N PHE A 73 -16.04 -8.44 11.14
CA PHE A 73 -15.13 -7.55 11.86
C PHE A 73 -15.56 -6.09 11.72
N LYS A 74 -15.91 -5.66 10.50
CA LYS A 74 -16.28 -4.27 10.19
C LYS A 74 -17.58 -3.84 10.88
N SER A 75 -18.50 -4.77 11.10
CA SER A 75 -19.77 -4.53 11.79
C SER A 75 -19.63 -4.41 13.31
N LYS A 76 -18.46 -4.76 13.89
CA LYS A 76 -18.24 -4.58 15.32
C LYS A 76 -18.38 -3.12 15.73
N ASP A 77 -18.78 -2.93 16.98
CA ASP A 77 -18.75 -1.64 17.64
C ASP A 77 -17.33 -1.31 18.12
N PHE A 78 -16.85 -0.13 17.72
CA PHE A 78 -15.53 0.41 18.00
C PHE A 78 -15.58 1.60 18.95
N GLU A 79 -16.76 1.97 19.47
CA GLU A 79 -16.89 3.05 20.43
C GLU A 79 -16.59 2.60 21.87
N GLY A 80 -16.40 3.59 22.75
CA GLY A 80 -16.11 3.38 24.16
C GLY A 80 -14.63 3.16 24.49
N PRO A 81 -14.33 2.69 25.73
CA PRO A 81 -12.97 2.56 26.20
C PRO A 81 -12.11 1.67 25.31
N ALA A 82 -10.90 2.15 24.97
CA ALA A 82 -9.98 1.45 24.08
C ALA A 82 -9.66 0.03 24.56
N SER A 83 -9.61 -0.20 25.88
CA SER A 83 -9.40 -1.51 26.49
C SER A 83 -10.42 -2.55 26.01
N GLN A 84 -11.69 -2.17 25.91
CA GLN A 84 -12.78 -3.02 25.43
C GLN A 84 -12.67 -3.24 23.91
N VAL A 85 -12.41 -2.18 23.15
CA VAL A 85 -12.25 -2.26 21.69
C VAL A 85 -11.06 -3.16 21.32
N LEU A 86 -9.92 -3.00 21.98
CA LEU A 86 -8.72 -3.81 21.75
C LEU A 86 -8.95 -5.29 22.09
N LYS A 87 -9.77 -5.59 23.12
CA LYS A 87 -10.19 -6.97 23.42
C LYS A 87 -10.99 -7.58 22.26
N LYS A 88 -11.91 -6.80 21.65
CA LYS A 88 -12.67 -7.22 20.45
C LYS A 88 -11.75 -7.44 19.22
N LEU A 89 -10.65 -6.70 19.12
CA LEU A 89 -9.64 -6.80 18.05
C LEU A 89 -8.68 -7.99 18.20
N LYS A 90 -8.44 -8.47 19.42
CA LYS A 90 -7.46 -9.51 19.75
C LYS A 90 -7.53 -10.76 18.84
N PRO A 91 -8.70 -11.33 18.51
CA PRO A 91 -8.78 -12.51 17.65
C PRO A 91 -8.23 -12.30 16.22
N TYR A 92 -8.21 -11.05 15.74
CA TYR A 92 -7.78 -10.69 14.39
C TYR A 92 -6.30 -10.29 14.32
N THR A 93 -5.59 -10.23 15.44
CA THR A 93 -4.16 -9.85 15.51
C THR A 93 -3.25 -10.73 14.65
N ARG A 94 -3.63 -11.98 14.40
CA ARG A 94 -2.95 -12.90 13.46
C ARG A 94 -2.88 -12.37 12.03
N TYR A 95 -3.83 -11.52 11.62
CA TYR A 95 -3.88 -10.92 10.28
C TYR A 95 -3.21 -9.54 10.21
N MET A 96 -2.97 -8.88 11.34
CA MET A 96 -2.30 -7.57 11.37
C MET A 96 -0.91 -7.67 10.74
N ARG A 97 -0.57 -6.73 9.84
CA ARG A 97 0.79 -6.60 9.30
C ARG A 97 1.70 -5.97 10.37
N PRO A 98 3.04 -5.95 10.17
CA PRO A 98 3.97 -5.52 11.21
C PRO A 98 3.67 -4.13 11.80
N THR A 99 3.30 -3.16 10.97
CA THR A 99 2.91 -1.81 11.41
C THR A 99 1.67 -1.85 12.29
N GLU A 100 0.60 -2.53 11.88
CA GLU A 100 -0.63 -2.60 12.64
C GLU A 100 -0.46 -3.36 13.95
N LYS A 101 0.34 -4.44 13.98
CA LYS A 101 0.70 -5.14 15.22
C LYS A 101 1.39 -4.21 16.20
N THR A 102 2.33 -3.40 15.70
CA THR A 102 3.07 -2.45 16.53
C THR A 102 2.15 -1.37 17.09
N VAL A 103 1.25 -0.82 16.27
CA VAL A 103 0.24 0.16 16.70
C VAL A 103 -0.72 -0.47 17.72
N TYR A 104 -1.23 -1.67 17.46
CA TYR A 104 -2.10 -2.41 18.38
C TYR A 104 -1.45 -2.62 19.76
N ASN A 105 -0.19 -3.06 19.78
CA ASN A 105 0.57 -3.24 21.04
C ASN A 105 0.83 -1.91 21.76
N LEU A 106 1.10 -0.84 21.01
CA LEU A 106 1.24 0.51 21.56
C LEU A 106 -0.07 0.99 22.20
N LEU A 107 -1.22 0.77 21.53
CA LEU A 107 -2.54 1.10 22.06
C LEU A 107 -2.93 0.22 23.26
N CYS A 108 -2.53 -1.06 23.29
CA CYS A 108 -2.75 -1.91 24.46
C CYS A 108 -1.98 -1.40 25.69
N ARG A 109 -0.71 -1.00 25.52
CA ARG A 109 0.08 -0.39 26.61
C ARG A 109 -0.52 0.95 27.04
N ALA A 110 -1.03 1.72 26.09
CA ALA A 110 -1.67 3.00 26.33
C ALA A 110 -2.95 2.87 27.16
N ALA A 111 -3.84 1.95 26.78
CA ALA A 111 -5.11 1.70 27.46
C ALA A 111 -4.93 1.18 28.89
N ARG A 112 -3.80 0.54 29.22
CA ARG A 112 -3.49 0.16 30.62
C ARG A 112 -3.19 1.38 31.51
N LYS A 113 -2.58 2.41 30.93
CA LYS A 113 -2.23 3.66 31.64
C LYS A 113 -3.40 4.62 31.72
N ASP A 114 -4.35 4.50 30.79
CA ASP A 114 -5.54 5.34 30.69
C ASP A 114 -6.74 4.47 30.30
N PRO A 115 -7.36 3.78 31.28
CA PRO A 115 -8.37 2.76 31.01
C PRO A 115 -9.68 3.29 30.42
N GLN A 116 -9.97 4.58 30.62
CA GLN A 116 -11.20 5.23 30.18
C GLN A 116 -11.07 5.89 28.80
N ALA A 117 -9.84 6.16 28.34
CA ALA A 117 -9.63 6.74 27.02
C ALA A 117 -10.06 5.79 25.89
N ASP A 118 -10.70 6.35 24.87
CA ASP A 118 -11.01 5.69 23.61
C ASP A 118 -9.79 5.66 22.65
N LEU A 119 -9.93 4.99 21.49
CA LEU A 119 -8.82 4.86 20.55
C LEU A 119 -8.33 6.21 20.03
N GLN A 120 -9.25 7.12 19.71
CA GLN A 120 -8.93 8.45 19.20
C GLN A 120 -8.11 9.25 20.22
N THR A 121 -8.54 9.26 21.48
CA THR A 121 -7.83 9.92 22.59
C THR A 121 -6.43 9.35 22.76
N LEU A 122 -6.27 8.03 22.72
CA LEU A 122 -4.96 7.39 22.87
C LEU A 122 -4.01 7.71 21.70
N ILE A 123 -4.52 7.81 20.47
CA ILE A 123 -3.75 8.28 19.31
C ILE A 123 -3.38 9.76 19.48
N ALA A 124 -4.35 10.61 19.85
CA ALA A 124 -4.16 12.05 19.99
C ALA A 124 -3.09 12.41 21.03
N LYS A 125 -3.07 11.72 22.18
CA LYS A 125 -2.06 11.90 23.24
C LYS A 125 -0.62 11.61 22.79
N ARG A 126 -0.44 10.87 21.68
CA ARG A 126 0.89 10.48 21.16
C ARG A 126 1.28 11.25 19.91
N TYR A 127 0.36 12.04 19.37
CA TYR A 127 0.50 12.65 18.06
C TYR A 127 1.80 13.43 17.89
N TYR A 128 2.12 14.39 18.77
CA TYR A 128 3.27 15.26 18.59
C TYR A 128 4.61 14.51 18.66
N PHE A 129 4.70 13.50 19.51
CA PHE A 129 5.89 12.64 19.59
C PHE A 129 6.14 11.88 18.28
N HIS A 130 5.10 11.27 17.73
CA HIS A 130 5.20 10.56 16.45
C HIS A 130 5.36 11.53 15.26
N LEU A 131 4.79 12.73 15.34
CA LEU A 131 4.96 13.75 14.30
C LEU A 131 6.44 14.14 14.14
N GLY A 132 7.14 14.46 15.22
CA GLY A 132 8.56 14.84 15.14
C GLY A 132 9.43 13.73 14.53
N ARG A 133 9.17 12.46 14.89
CA ARG A 133 9.87 11.31 14.29
C ARG A 133 9.56 11.11 12.82
N LEU A 134 8.30 11.35 12.42
CA LEU A 134 7.91 11.29 11.02
C LEU A 134 8.62 12.38 10.22
N GLU A 135 8.64 13.61 10.72
CA GLU A 135 9.31 14.75 10.09
C GLU A 135 10.81 14.47 9.91
N GLU A 136 11.48 13.92 10.92
CA GLU A 136 12.89 13.50 10.86
C GLU A 136 13.14 12.43 9.78
N LYS A 137 12.29 11.38 9.74
CA LYS A 137 12.37 10.34 8.71
C LYS A 137 12.18 10.90 7.31
N GLN A 138 11.22 11.81 7.13
CA GLN A 138 10.94 12.45 5.84
C GLN A 138 12.13 13.30 5.40
N LEU A 139 12.70 14.12 6.29
CA LEU A 139 13.92 14.89 6.00
C LEU A 139 15.09 14.01 5.60
N LYS A 140 15.33 12.91 6.33
CA LYS A 140 16.41 11.98 6.00
C LYS A 140 16.29 11.44 4.58
N ILE A 141 15.07 11.07 4.17
CA ILE A 141 14.81 10.58 2.81
C ILE A 141 15.01 11.68 1.77
N ILE A 142 14.53 12.90 2.04
CA ILE A 142 14.72 14.05 1.16
C ILE A 142 16.21 14.37 0.98
N ASN A 143 16.97 14.42 2.07
CA ASN A 143 18.41 14.67 2.03
C ASN A 143 19.14 13.56 1.25
N ASN A 144 18.78 12.30 1.47
CA ASN A 144 19.34 11.20 0.67
C ASN A 144 19.00 11.32 -0.82
N ALA A 145 17.82 11.81 -1.17
CA ALA A 145 17.43 12.03 -2.55
C ALA A 145 18.28 13.15 -3.18
N ILE A 146 18.52 14.24 -2.46
CA ILE A 146 19.39 15.36 -2.87
C ILE A 146 20.84 14.89 -3.04
N GLU A 147 21.38 14.09 -2.13
CA GLU A 147 22.75 13.55 -2.24
C GLU A 147 22.96 12.69 -3.50
N LYS A 148 21.89 12.04 -3.99
CA LYS A 148 21.92 11.27 -5.24
C LYS A 148 21.81 12.13 -6.50
N ALA A 149 21.60 13.43 -6.34
CA ALA A 149 21.43 14.41 -7.42
C ALA A 149 22.77 15.01 -7.91
N ARG A 150 23.89 14.29 -7.81
CA ARG A 150 25.19 14.77 -8.32
C ARG A 150 25.18 14.88 -9.85
N GLY A 151 25.83 15.92 -10.37
CA GLY A 151 26.00 16.14 -11.80
C GLY A 151 24.71 16.57 -12.52
N LEU A 152 23.84 17.30 -11.82
CA LEU A 152 22.72 18.02 -12.44
C LEU A 152 23.21 19.26 -13.19
N SER A 153 22.46 19.70 -14.18
CA SER A 153 22.62 21.03 -14.76
C SER A 153 22.23 22.10 -13.75
N THR A 154 22.76 23.32 -13.93
CA THR A 154 22.44 24.48 -13.07
C THR A 154 20.94 24.75 -12.99
N ASP A 155 20.23 24.62 -14.11
CA ASP A 155 18.79 24.83 -14.18
C ASP A 155 18.04 23.77 -13.35
N THR A 156 18.41 22.49 -13.49
CA THR A 156 17.78 21.42 -12.71
C THR A 156 18.11 21.54 -11.22
N GLU A 157 19.33 21.91 -10.87
CA GLU A 157 19.73 22.14 -9.48
C GLU A 157 18.89 23.26 -8.85
N THR A 158 18.66 24.35 -9.57
CA THR A 158 17.80 25.46 -9.14
C THR A 158 16.36 24.96 -8.91
N GLN A 159 15.77 24.25 -9.87
CA GLN A 159 14.43 23.66 -9.75
C GLN A 159 14.32 22.68 -8.57
N LEU A 160 15.37 21.90 -8.30
CA LEU A 160 15.43 20.97 -7.18
C LEU A 160 15.45 21.72 -5.84
N ILE A 161 16.26 22.78 -5.71
CA ILE A 161 16.32 23.62 -4.51
C ILE A 161 14.95 24.23 -4.21
N GLU A 162 14.28 24.80 -5.21
CA GLU A 162 12.93 25.34 -5.04
C GLU A 162 11.92 24.28 -4.59
N THR A 163 11.99 23.10 -5.20
CA THR A 163 11.14 21.95 -4.84
C THR A 163 11.36 21.52 -3.40
N VAL A 164 12.62 21.45 -2.96
CA VAL A 164 12.98 21.12 -1.57
C VAL A 164 12.44 22.18 -0.60
N ASN A 165 12.51 23.46 -0.95
CA ASN A 165 11.97 24.54 -0.12
C ASN A 165 10.43 24.45 0.02
N ARG A 166 9.71 24.19 -1.08
CA ARG A 166 8.26 23.93 -1.04
C ARG A 166 7.93 22.73 -0.16
N VAL A 167 8.68 21.64 -0.30
CA VAL A 167 8.51 20.42 0.51
C VAL A 167 8.78 20.67 1.99
N LYS A 168 9.83 21.42 2.35
CA LYS A 168 10.08 21.82 3.74
C LYS A 168 8.92 22.63 4.32
N ASN A 169 8.33 23.53 3.53
CA ASN A 169 7.13 24.27 3.95
C ASN A 169 5.96 23.32 4.25
N ILE A 170 5.70 22.34 3.37
CA ILE A 170 4.66 21.31 3.57
C ILE A 170 4.88 20.53 4.88
N ILE A 171 6.14 20.16 5.18
CA ILE A 171 6.47 19.38 6.37
C ILE A 171 6.29 20.23 7.64
N PHE A 172 6.96 21.37 7.73
CA PHE A 172 7.15 22.11 8.98
C PHE A 172 6.18 23.28 9.22
N VAL A 173 5.73 23.93 8.15
CA VAL A 173 5.01 25.22 8.25
C VAL A 173 3.52 25.02 8.08
N GLU A 174 3.12 24.26 7.07
CA GLU A 174 1.70 24.01 6.82
C GLU A 174 1.05 23.32 8.02
N ALA A 175 -0.21 23.71 8.25
CA ALA A 175 -1.01 23.22 9.36
C ALA A 175 -0.88 21.70 9.53
N LYS A 176 -0.61 21.32 10.78
CA LYS A 176 -0.28 19.95 11.19
C LYS A 176 -1.43 18.96 10.95
N ASP A 177 -2.62 19.46 10.65
CA ASP A 177 -3.83 18.70 10.33
C ASP A 177 -3.97 18.27 8.87
N TYR A 178 -3.07 18.73 7.98
CA TYR A 178 -3.21 18.42 6.57
C TYR A 178 -2.99 16.92 6.26
N ARG A 179 -4.08 16.24 5.86
CA ARG A 179 -4.19 14.76 5.81
C ARG A 179 -3.40 14.09 4.66
N GLN A 180 -2.83 14.85 3.73
CA GLN A 180 -2.26 14.33 2.48
C GLN A 180 -0.80 14.78 2.21
N LYS A 181 -0.04 15.14 3.24
CA LYS A 181 1.35 15.65 3.10
C LYS A 181 2.24 14.73 2.24
N ARG A 182 2.23 13.41 2.45
CA ARG A 182 3.07 12.46 1.66
C ARG A 182 2.82 12.56 0.15
N SER A 183 1.57 12.49 -0.29
CA SER A 183 1.25 12.51 -1.72
C SER A 183 1.64 13.84 -2.35
N ARG A 184 1.46 14.95 -1.63
CA ARG A 184 1.89 16.27 -2.08
C ARG A 184 3.41 16.35 -2.25
N ILE A 185 4.17 15.88 -1.27
CA ILE A 185 5.64 15.82 -1.38
C ILE A 185 6.06 15.02 -2.62
N ILE A 186 5.46 13.85 -2.85
CA ILE A 186 5.76 13.03 -4.03
C ILE A 186 5.41 13.77 -5.33
N ASN A 187 4.28 14.48 -5.37
CA ASN A 187 3.85 15.23 -6.54
C ASN A 187 4.80 16.41 -6.84
N GLU A 188 5.26 17.11 -5.80
CA GLU A 188 6.26 18.18 -5.94
C GLU A 188 7.52 17.67 -6.63
N PHE A 189 8.09 16.56 -6.15
CA PHE A 189 9.25 15.94 -6.80
C PHE A 189 8.91 15.37 -8.18
N SER A 190 7.72 14.79 -8.37
CA SER A 190 7.32 14.18 -9.64
C SER A 190 7.18 15.23 -10.74
N SER A 191 6.86 16.47 -10.39
CA SER A 191 6.77 17.58 -11.34
C SER A 191 8.12 17.88 -12.02
N LEU A 192 9.25 17.60 -11.35
CA LEU A 192 10.60 17.76 -11.92
C LEU A 192 10.79 16.94 -13.20
N LYS A 193 10.10 15.79 -13.34
CA LYS A 193 10.15 14.99 -14.58
C LYS A 193 9.65 15.76 -15.80
N ASN A 194 8.79 16.76 -15.64
CA ASN A 194 8.23 17.51 -16.75
C ASN A 194 9.09 18.71 -17.13
N ILE A 195 9.85 19.27 -16.18
CA ILE A 195 10.54 20.56 -16.35
C ILE A 195 12.06 20.46 -16.44
N SER A 196 12.66 19.37 -15.94
CA SER A 196 14.12 19.19 -15.96
C SER A 196 14.60 18.42 -17.20
N ASN A 197 15.79 18.75 -17.70
CA ASN A 197 16.47 18.02 -18.76
C ASN A 197 17.22 16.77 -18.25
N ASP A 198 17.51 16.68 -16.95
CA ASP A 198 18.29 15.59 -16.33
C ASP A 198 17.42 14.39 -15.91
N LYS A 199 16.65 13.86 -16.86
CA LYS A 199 15.60 12.84 -16.57
C LYS A 199 16.11 11.65 -15.76
N LYS A 200 17.31 11.12 -16.07
CA LYS A 200 17.90 9.94 -15.39
C LYS A 200 18.21 10.22 -13.92
N GLN A 201 18.71 11.42 -13.60
CA GLN A 201 19.02 11.84 -12.23
C GLN A 201 17.74 12.08 -11.46
N ILE A 202 16.76 12.75 -12.08
CA ILE A 202 15.42 12.93 -11.49
C ILE A 202 14.75 11.58 -11.17
N GLU A 203 14.89 10.57 -12.03
CA GLU A 203 14.41 9.22 -11.72
C GLU A 203 15.08 8.60 -10.48
N LYS A 204 16.38 8.83 -10.26
CA LYS A 204 17.07 8.38 -9.04
C LYS A 204 16.55 9.09 -7.80
N ILE A 205 16.32 10.40 -7.88
CA ILE A 205 15.72 11.20 -6.81
C ILE A 205 14.34 10.64 -6.47
N LEU A 206 13.49 10.42 -7.48
CA LEU A 206 12.14 9.93 -7.30
C LEU A 206 12.08 8.54 -6.67
N LYS A 207 12.97 7.63 -7.07
CA LYS A 207 13.10 6.31 -6.42
C LYS A 207 13.41 6.40 -4.93
N GLU A 208 14.14 7.43 -4.49
CA GLU A 208 14.32 7.67 -3.05
C GLU A 208 13.08 8.29 -2.40
N ILE A 209 12.46 9.28 -3.05
CA ILE A 209 11.26 9.95 -2.54
C ILE A 209 10.07 8.99 -2.40
N GLU A 210 9.94 7.99 -3.26
CA GLU A 210 8.91 6.96 -3.15
C GLU A 210 8.99 6.16 -1.83
N LYS A 211 10.17 6.11 -1.19
CA LYS A 211 10.38 5.46 0.11
C LYS A 211 9.80 6.24 1.29
N LEU A 212 9.24 7.43 1.06
CA LEU A 212 8.62 8.24 2.12
C LEU A 212 7.63 7.41 2.95
N PRO A 213 7.66 7.53 4.29
CA PRO A 213 6.86 6.69 5.17
C PRO A 213 5.37 6.86 4.90
N SER A 214 4.63 5.76 4.97
CA SER A 214 3.18 5.71 4.84
C SER A 214 2.56 4.98 6.03
N ALA A 215 1.29 5.22 6.29
CA ALA A 215 0.58 4.51 7.35
C ALA A 215 0.51 2.99 7.14
N LYS A 216 0.92 2.44 5.98
CA LYS A 216 0.97 0.99 5.68
C LYS A 216 2.27 0.33 6.09
N ASN A 217 3.35 1.11 6.22
CA ASN A 217 4.69 0.60 6.50
C ASN A 217 5.39 1.30 7.67
N ASP A 218 4.80 2.37 8.23
CA ASP A 218 5.42 3.15 9.29
C ASP A 218 4.44 3.55 10.39
N VAL A 219 4.85 3.34 11.65
CA VAL A 219 4.03 3.59 12.84
C VAL A 219 3.81 5.09 13.05
N ASP A 220 4.85 5.90 12.85
CA ASP A 220 4.74 7.35 13.04
C ASP A 220 3.77 7.97 12.03
N SER A 221 3.85 7.51 10.77
CA SER A 221 2.89 7.85 9.71
C SER A 221 1.47 7.36 10.01
N PHE A 222 1.31 6.20 10.66
CA PHE A 222 0.01 5.73 11.12
C PHE A 222 -0.57 6.68 12.18
N ILE A 223 0.14 6.89 13.30
CA ILE A 223 -0.38 7.69 14.43
C ILE A 223 -0.72 9.11 13.97
N THR A 224 0.13 9.72 13.15
CA THR A 224 -0.08 11.08 12.63
C THR A 224 -1.29 11.18 11.70
N LYS A 225 -1.44 10.25 10.75
CA LYS A 225 -2.57 10.22 9.81
C LYS A 225 -3.90 9.98 10.51
N TYR A 226 -3.90 9.12 11.53
CA TYR A 226 -5.13 8.66 12.19
C TYR A 226 -5.55 9.51 13.40
N ARG A 227 -4.82 10.57 13.76
CA ARG A 227 -5.19 11.50 14.85
C ARG A 227 -6.60 12.08 14.72
N TYR A 228 -6.97 12.51 13.51
CA TYR A 228 -8.25 13.18 13.25
C TYR A 228 -9.35 12.20 12.83
N ARG A 229 -9.15 10.90 13.07
CA ARG A 229 -10.08 9.86 12.65
C ARG A 229 -10.81 9.31 13.86
N GLY A 230 -12.08 8.95 13.67
CA GLY A 230 -12.89 8.36 14.73
C GLY A 230 -12.45 6.93 15.07
N ASN A 231 -12.92 6.45 16.22
CA ASN A 231 -12.57 5.15 16.78
C ASN A 231 -12.79 4.00 15.77
N ARG A 232 -13.92 4.01 15.05
CA ARG A 232 -14.24 3.05 13.99
C ARG A 232 -13.19 3.00 12.89
N GLU A 233 -12.75 4.14 12.35
CA GLU A 233 -11.77 4.19 11.26
C GLU A 233 -10.40 3.69 11.75
N ILE A 234 -9.99 4.07 12.96
CA ILE A 234 -8.75 3.60 13.59
C ILE A 234 -8.78 2.07 13.77
N GLY A 235 -9.86 1.55 14.37
CA GLY A 235 -10.04 0.13 14.63
C GLY A 235 -10.05 -0.70 13.34
N GLN A 236 -10.82 -0.28 12.33
CA GLN A 236 -10.88 -0.95 11.03
C GLN A 236 -9.52 -0.95 10.33
N ARG A 237 -8.79 0.18 10.39
CA ARG A 237 -7.50 0.30 9.75
C ARG A 237 -6.49 -0.72 10.28
N LEU A 238 -6.55 -1.13 11.55
CA LEU A 238 -5.63 -2.12 12.10
C LEU A 238 -5.69 -3.48 11.37
N ILE A 239 -6.76 -3.77 10.63
CA ILE A 239 -6.91 -5.04 9.90
C ILE A 239 -6.99 -4.85 8.38
N SER A 240 -7.44 -3.69 7.88
CA SER A 240 -7.74 -3.49 6.45
C SER A 240 -6.61 -3.85 5.49
N SER A 241 -5.34 -3.67 5.89
CA SER A 241 -4.17 -4.04 5.08
C SER A 241 -4.08 -5.54 4.75
N ALA A 242 -4.77 -6.40 5.51
CA ALA A 242 -4.83 -7.82 5.29
C ALA A 242 -6.03 -8.28 4.45
N ARG A 243 -6.91 -7.35 4.07
CA ARG A 243 -8.09 -7.66 3.26
C ARG A 243 -7.66 -8.18 1.88
N PRO A 244 -8.26 -9.26 1.38
CA PRO A 244 -7.97 -9.81 0.06
C PRO A 244 -8.56 -8.89 -1.00
N THR A 245 -7.78 -8.72 -2.05
CA THR A 245 -8.09 -7.93 -3.23
C THR A 245 -7.66 -8.72 -4.46
N LEU A 246 -8.31 -8.46 -5.59
CA LEU A 246 -7.91 -9.04 -6.86
C LEU A 246 -6.92 -8.09 -7.54
N ASP A 247 -5.78 -8.63 -7.94
CA ASP A 247 -4.73 -7.91 -8.64
C ASP A 247 -4.56 -8.46 -10.05
N HIS A 248 -4.57 -7.59 -11.05
CA HIS A 248 -4.40 -8.00 -12.45
C HIS A 248 -2.94 -8.33 -12.75
N ILE A 249 -2.72 -9.51 -13.33
CA ILE A 249 -1.41 -9.96 -13.80
C ILE A 249 -1.00 -9.15 -15.04
N LYS A 250 -1.91 -9.02 -16.01
CA LYS A 250 -1.80 -8.17 -17.20
C LYS A 250 -2.75 -6.96 -17.06
N PRO A 251 -2.28 -5.72 -17.29
CA PRO A 251 -3.14 -4.55 -17.14
C PRO A 251 -4.32 -4.54 -18.13
N ALA A 252 -5.47 -4.03 -17.68
CA ALA A 252 -6.72 -4.01 -18.45
C ALA A 252 -6.58 -3.34 -19.83
N LYS A 253 -5.78 -2.26 -19.91
CA LYS A 253 -5.52 -1.51 -21.14
C LYS A 253 -4.63 -2.22 -22.18
N LYS A 254 -4.05 -3.40 -21.87
CA LYS A 254 -3.25 -4.21 -22.81
C LYS A 254 -3.93 -5.53 -23.17
N SER A 255 -5.23 -5.50 -23.45
CA SER A 255 -6.02 -6.70 -23.80
C SER A 255 -6.11 -7.73 -22.66
N GLY A 256 -5.88 -7.30 -21.41
CA GLY A 256 -6.22 -8.10 -20.23
C GLY A 256 -7.70 -7.91 -19.98
N HIS A 257 -8.56 -8.70 -20.60
CA HIS A 257 -9.98 -8.70 -20.23
C HIS A 257 -10.09 -8.91 -18.71
N ASP A 258 -11.14 -8.37 -18.08
CA ASP A 258 -11.51 -8.60 -16.67
C ASP A 258 -11.94 -10.07 -16.44
N LYS A 259 -11.12 -11.03 -16.90
CA LYS A 259 -11.31 -12.46 -16.76
C LYS A 259 -10.51 -12.96 -15.56
N PHE A 260 -11.10 -13.86 -14.78
CA PHE A 260 -10.45 -14.50 -13.62
C PHE A 260 -9.09 -15.10 -13.93
N SER A 261 -8.91 -15.57 -15.17
CA SER A 261 -7.66 -16.06 -15.74
C SER A 261 -6.46 -15.11 -15.62
N ASN A 262 -6.73 -13.83 -15.33
CA ASN A 262 -5.76 -12.76 -15.26
C ASN A 262 -5.62 -12.15 -13.85
N MET A 263 -6.07 -12.86 -12.79
CA MET A 263 -6.10 -12.29 -11.43
C MET A 263 -5.37 -13.14 -10.40
N LEU A 264 -4.60 -12.47 -9.54
CA LEU A 264 -4.03 -13.04 -8.32
C LEU A 264 -4.71 -12.43 -7.09
N VAL A 265 -4.94 -13.25 -6.06
CA VAL A 265 -5.44 -12.73 -4.79
C VAL A 265 -4.28 -12.22 -3.94
N MET A 266 -4.29 -10.92 -3.67
CA MET A 266 -3.28 -10.22 -2.88
C MET A 266 -3.91 -9.44 -1.74
N CYS A 267 -3.16 -9.21 -0.66
CA CYS A 267 -3.65 -8.34 0.39
C CYS A 267 -3.64 -6.87 -0.07
N GLU A 268 -4.55 -6.07 0.46
CA GLU A 268 -4.73 -4.65 0.11
C GLU A 268 -3.42 -3.84 0.22
N LYS A 269 -2.56 -4.19 1.19
CA LYS A 269 -1.24 -3.58 1.33
C LYS A 269 -0.39 -3.84 0.09
N CYS A 270 -0.12 -5.11 -0.24
CA CYS A 270 0.76 -5.47 -1.35
C CYS A 270 0.21 -5.03 -2.71
N ASN A 271 -1.11 -5.14 -2.93
CA ASN A 271 -1.73 -4.69 -4.18
C ASN A 271 -1.53 -3.17 -4.35
N SER A 272 -1.78 -2.39 -3.30
CA SER A 272 -1.56 -0.96 -3.33
C SER A 272 -0.10 -0.54 -3.45
N GLU A 273 0.83 -1.34 -2.92
CA GLU A 273 2.28 -1.08 -3.03
C GLU A 273 2.78 -1.38 -4.45
N ARG A 274 2.28 -2.44 -5.10
CA ARG A 274 2.58 -2.72 -6.51
C ARG A 274 2.07 -1.60 -7.41
N GLY A 275 0.83 -1.15 -7.18
CA GLY A 275 0.21 -0.07 -7.96
C GLY A 275 0.20 -0.39 -9.46
N THR A 276 1.06 0.27 -10.22
CA THR A 276 1.18 0.08 -11.68
C THR A 276 2.45 -0.66 -12.12
N ILE A 277 3.27 -1.12 -11.19
CA ILE A 277 4.54 -1.79 -11.49
C ILE A 277 4.26 -3.16 -12.14
N PRO A 278 4.78 -3.45 -13.34
CA PRO A 278 4.62 -4.75 -13.99
C PRO A 278 5.22 -5.90 -13.17
N TYR A 279 4.63 -7.09 -13.26
CA TYR A 279 5.11 -8.28 -12.54
C TYR A 279 6.59 -8.61 -12.79
N THR A 280 7.11 -8.37 -14.00
CA THR A 280 8.53 -8.57 -14.32
C THR A 280 9.46 -7.71 -13.47
N GLN A 281 9.06 -6.47 -13.16
CA GLN A 281 9.82 -5.59 -12.27
C GLN A 281 9.49 -5.88 -10.81
N TRP A 282 8.23 -6.19 -10.50
CA TRP A 282 7.78 -6.47 -9.15
C TRP A 282 8.45 -7.72 -8.57
N PHE A 283 8.70 -8.76 -9.36
CA PHE A 283 9.48 -9.94 -8.94
C PHE A 283 10.94 -9.64 -8.63
N LEU A 284 11.53 -8.59 -9.19
CA LEU A 284 12.89 -8.16 -8.83
C LEU A 284 12.89 -7.44 -7.46
N ILE A 285 11.79 -6.77 -7.12
CA ILE A 285 11.61 -6.07 -5.84
C ILE A 285 11.22 -7.07 -4.74
N HIS A 286 10.38 -8.06 -5.08
CA HIS A 286 9.84 -9.09 -4.21
C HIS A 286 10.16 -10.49 -4.74
N PRO A 287 11.43 -10.95 -4.69
CA PRO A 287 11.81 -12.26 -5.20
C PRO A 287 11.10 -13.41 -4.48
N GLU A 288 10.68 -13.22 -3.21
CA GLU A 288 9.90 -14.19 -2.45
C GLU A 288 8.50 -14.45 -3.04
N MET A 289 8.00 -13.52 -3.86
CA MET A 289 6.65 -13.58 -4.42
C MET A 289 6.42 -14.84 -5.24
N GLN A 290 7.42 -15.34 -5.97
CA GLN A 290 7.28 -16.57 -6.77
C GLN A 290 6.88 -17.77 -5.89
N LYS A 291 7.57 -17.94 -4.76
CA LYS A 291 7.23 -18.98 -3.76
C LYS A 291 5.87 -18.75 -3.12
N ASN A 292 5.49 -17.49 -2.91
CA ASN A 292 4.22 -17.15 -2.27
C ASN A 292 3.02 -17.29 -3.22
N ILE A 293 3.19 -17.05 -4.53
CA ILE A 293 2.22 -17.38 -5.56
C ILE A 293 1.97 -18.89 -5.55
N GLN A 294 3.02 -19.72 -5.52
CA GLN A 294 2.84 -21.18 -5.45
C GLN A 294 2.01 -21.59 -4.22
N LYS A 295 2.32 -21.06 -3.02
CA LYS A 295 1.54 -21.34 -1.80
C LYS A 295 0.08 -20.87 -1.91
N ASN A 296 -0.14 -19.72 -2.54
CA ASN A 296 -1.48 -19.17 -2.76
C ASN A 296 -2.29 -20.10 -3.66
N ILE A 297 -1.73 -20.50 -4.81
CA ILE A 297 -2.41 -21.38 -5.76
C ILE A 297 -2.58 -22.79 -5.20
N ASP A 298 -1.59 -23.34 -4.48
CA ASP A 298 -1.71 -24.64 -3.81
C ASP A 298 -2.90 -24.67 -2.83
N LYS A 299 -3.11 -23.57 -2.10
CA LYS A 299 -4.26 -23.43 -1.20
C LYS A 299 -5.58 -23.38 -1.98
N ILE A 300 -5.61 -22.70 -3.13
CA ILE A 300 -6.79 -22.65 -4.01
C ILE A 300 -7.09 -24.03 -4.60
N ILE A 301 -6.08 -24.73 -5.13
CA ILE A 301 -6.18 -26.11 -5.62
C ILE A 301 -6.74 -27.03 -4.54
N LYS A 302 -6.29 -26.88 -3.29
CA LYS A 302 -6.84 -27.64 -2.16
C LYS A 302 -8.34 -27.39 -1.98
N GLU A 303 -8.80 -26.14 -2.00
CA GLU A 303 -10.24 -25.84 -1.86
C GLU A 303 -11.06 -26.35 -3.06
N ILE A 304 -10.49 -26.36 -4.27
CA ILE A 304 -11.10 -26.97 -5.47
C ILE A 304 -11.25 -28.48 -5.29
N ASN A 305 -10.16 -29.18 -4.98
CA ASN A 305 -10.14 -30.64 -4.81
C ASN A 305 -11.07 -31.09 -3.66
N GLU A 306 -11.24 -30.28 -2.62
CA GLU A 306 -12.17 -30.54 -1.51
C GLU A 306 -13.64 -30.18 -1.84
N GLY A 307 -13.94 -29.71 -3.06
CA GLY A 307 -15.29 -29.35 -3.50
C GLY A 307 -15.84 -28.07 -2.86
N LYS A 308 -15.00 -27.31 -2.14
CA LYS A 308 -15.37 -26.05 -1.47
C LYS A 308 -15.37 -24.86 -2.43
N LEU A 309 -14.61 -24.96 -3.52
CA LEU A 309 -14.54 -23.96 -4.58
C LEU A 309 -14.93 -24.61 -5.92
N LYS A 310 -16.24 -24.64 -6.21
CA LYS A 310 -16.82 -25.30 -7.41
C LYS A 310 -16.69 -24.41 -8.65
N ASN A 311 -16.47 -25.01 -9.81
CA ASN A 311 -16.34 -24.34 -11.11
C ASN A 311 -15.05 -23.49 -11.27
N PHE A 312 -14.02 -23.76 -10.44
CA PHE A 312 -12.73 -23.06 -10.49
C PHE A 312 -11.58 -23.91 -11.06
N ASP A 313 -11.86 -25.10 -11.62
CA ASP A 313 -10.84 -26.03 -12.10
C ASP A 313 -9.91 -25.44 -13.18
N ASN A 314 -10.41 -24.49 -13.97
CA ASN A 314 -9.61 -23.81 -14.98
C ASN A 314 -8.80 -22.63 -14.43
N TYR A 315 -9.14 -22.11 -13.25
CA TYR A 315 -8.47 -20.92 -12.68
C TYR A 315 -6.95 -21.14 -12.48
N PRO A 316 -6.47 -22.23 -11.85
CA PRO A 316 -5.02 -22.46 -11.74
C PRO A 316 -4.31 -22.62 -13.09
N LYS A 317 -4.97 -23.27 -14.07
CA LYS A 317 -4.43 -23.47 -15.43
C LYS A 317 -4.24 -22.14 -16.14
N ASP A 318 -5.25 -21.28 -16.06
CA ASP A 318 -5.25 -19.97 -16.67
C ASP A 318 -4.23 -19.03 -16.04
N VAL A 319 -4.14 -18.99 -14.71
CA VAL A 319 -3.15 -18.18 -13.99
C VAL A 319 -1.73 -18.62 -14.36
N LYS A 320 -1.48 -19.94 -14.45
CA LYS A 320 -0.19 -20.49 -14.92
C LYS A 320 0.17 -19.94 -16.28
N GLN A 321 -0.75 -20.03 -17.25
CA GLN A 321 -0.50 -19.56 -18.62
C GLN A 321 -0.27 -18.05 -18.66
N THR A 322 -1.08 -17.26 -17.95
CA THR A 322 -0.96 -15.80 -17.91
C THR A 322 0.38 -15.38 -17.30
N LEU A 323 0.78 -15.97 -16.17
CA LEU A 323 2.07 -15.65 -15.53
C LEU A 323 3.26 -16.03 -16.40
N PHE A 324 3.21 -17.20 -17.03
CA PHE A 324 4.24 -17.61 -17.97
C PHE A 324 4.34 -16.60 -19.12
N ASN A 325 3.23 -16.23 -19.76
CA ASN A 325 3.21 -15.28 -20.87
C ASN A 325 3.79 -13.90 -20.52
N VAL A 326 3.54 -13.38 -19.32
CA VAL A 326 4.07 -12.07 -18.91
C VAL A 326 5.54 -12.13 -18.46
N THR A 327 6.04 -13.30 -18.07
CA THR A 327 7.40 -13.47 -17.54
C THR A 327 8.37 -14.21 -18.44
N GLN A 328 7.90 -14.86 -19.51
CA GLN A 328 8.72 -15.67 -20.43
C GLN A 328 9.89 -14.90 -21.08
N LYS A 329 9.75 -13.57 -21.25
CA LYS A 329 10.81 -12.70 -21.79
C LYS A 329 11.79 -12.20 -20.73
N SER A 330 11.56 -12.53 -19.46
CA SER A 330 12.48 -12.18 -18.37
C SER A 330 13.60 -13.22 -18.27
N LYS A 331 14.71 -12.87 -17.59
CA LYS A 331 15.82 -13.80 -17.35
C LYS A 331 15.40 -15.03 -16.53
N THR A 332 14.30 -14.96 -15.80
CA THR A 332 13.77 -16.02 -14.94
C THR A 332 12.25 -16.15 -15.15
N PRO A 333 11.81 -16.82 -16.22
CA PRO A 333 10.39 -17.12 -16.43
C PRO A 333 9.78 -17.80 -15.21
N PHE A 334 8.59 -17.36 -14.81
CA PHE A 334 7.88 -17.99 -13.70
C PHE A 334 7.05 -19.16 -14.23
N ILE A 335 7.34 -20.36 -13.72
CA ILE A 335 6.60 -21.58 -14.02
C ILE A 335 5.85 -21.98 -12.76
N LEU A 336 4.52 -21.88 -12.83
CA LEU A 336 3.62 -22.31 -11.76
C LEU A 336 3.39 -23.82 -11.84
N ASP A 337 3.60 -24.52 -10.74
CA ASP A 337 3.24 -25.93 -10.63
C ASP A 337 1.75 -26.07 -10.26
N ILE A 338 1.02 -26.88 -11.04
CA ILE A 338 -0.40 -27.18 -10.83
C ILE A 338 -0.66 -28.69 -10.80
N SER A 339 0.39 -29.51 -10.66
CA SER A 339 0.33 -30.98 -10.65
C SER A 339 -0.64 -31.56 -9.62
N LYS A 340 -0.91 -30.81 -8.53
CA LYS A 340 -1.84 -31.18 -7.46
C LYS A 340 -3.32 -31.01 -7.83
N LEU A 341 -3.63 -30.36 -8.95
CA LEU A 341 -5.00 -30.18 -9.41
C LEU A 341 -5.53 -31.53 -9.89
N SER A 342 -6.59 -32.05 -9.26
CA SER A 342 -7.13 -33.35 -9.64
C SER A 342 -7.73 -33.31 -11.04
N SER A 343 -7.49 -34.35 -11.84
CA SER A 343 -8.03 -34.53 -13.20
C SER A 343 -9.55 -34.73 -13.26
N ASN A 344 -10.25 -34.77 -12.10
CA ASN A 344 -11.59 -35.34 -11.95
C ASN A 344 -12.70 -34.30 -11.76
N SER A 345 -12.71 -33.23 -12.54
CA SER A 345 -13.98 -32.55 -12.83
C SER A 345 -14.77 -33.47 -13.79
N LYS A 346 -15.52 -34.42 -13.22
CA LYS A 346 -16.34 -35.40 -13.95
C LYS A 346 -17.03 -34.72 -15.13
N GLU A 347 -16.78 -35.23 -16.33
CA GLU A 347 -17.75 -35.16 -17.42
C GLU A 347 -19.08 -35.66 -16.86
N ILE A 348 -20.02 -34.75 -16.65
CA ILE A 348 -21.42 -35.12 -16.54
C ILE A 348 -21.82 -35.46 -17.96
N MET A 349 -21.64 -36.72 -18.34
CA MET A 349 -22.31 -37.25 -19.53
C MET A 349 -23.81 -37.27 -19.23
N PRO A 350 -24.64 -36.64 -20.05
CA PRO A 350 -26.09 -36.76 -19.93
C PRO A 350 -26.47 -38.21 -20.26
N SER A 351 -27.15 -38.85 -19.31
CA SER A 351 -27.91 -40.08 -19.53
C SER A 351 -29.23 -39.77 -20.20
#